data_AF-A0A1J4N048-F1
#
_entry.id   AF-A0A1J4N048-F1
#
_cell.length_a   1.000
_cell.length_b   1.000
_cell.length_c   1.000
_cell.angle_alpha   90.00
_cell.angle_beta   90.00
_cell.angle_gamma   90.00
#
_symmetry.space_group_name_H-M   'P 1'
#
loop_
_entity.id
_entity.type
_entity.pdbx_description
1 polymer ?
#
loop_
_entity_poly.entity_id
_entity_poly.type
_entity_poly.pdbx_seq_one_letter_code
_entity_poly.pdbx_strand_id
1 'polypeptide(L)'
;MTRGRTQPKRVFPMEALVITDRYVIDGYVRSPEERTIAELCRESRSVAEVAALIRVPLGVARVLIGDLAERGVVQVHASKVPDAPDTALLERVLSGLRKL
;
A
#
# COMPACT_ATOMS: atom_id res chain seq x y z
N MET A 1 -12.24 -14.41 -6.69
CA MET A 1 -11.67 -14.91 -7.98
C MET A 1 -11.39 -13.77 -8.97
N THR A 2 -10.12 -13.48 -9.27
CA THR A 2 -9.70 -12.46 -10.23
C THR A 2 -9.99 -12.93 -11.65
N ARG A 3 -10.67 -12.09 -12.44
CA ARG A 3 -11.27 -12.42 -13.75
C ARG A 3 -10.25 -12.59 -14.89
N GLY A 4 -9.14 -13.32 -14.65
CA GLY A 4 -8.01 -13.47 -15.59
C GLY A 4 -7.02 -12.30 -15.59
N ARG A 5 -7.20 -11.30 -14.74
CA ARG A 5 -6.28 -10.15 -14.65
C ARG A 5 -5.06 -10.54 -13.82
N THR A 6 -3.90 -10.60 -14.45
CA THR A 6 -2.59 -10.80 -13.80
C THR A 6 -1.82 -9.49 -13.61
N GLN A 7 -2.30 -8.39 -14.21
CA GLN A 7 -1.64 -7.09 -14.15
C GLN A 7 -2.54 -6.07 -13.44
N PRO A 8 -2.06 -5.43 -12.36
CA PRO A 8 -2.80 -4.39 -11.65
C PRO A 8 -2.81 -3.08 -12.46
N LYS A 9 -3.92 -2.33 -12.42
CA LYS A 9 -4.03 -1.01 -13.08
C LYS A 9 -3.07 0.03 -12.50
N ARG A 10 -2.67 -0.14 -11.23
CA ARG A 10 -1.60 0.63 -10.57
C ARG A 10 -0.56 -0.35 -10.04
N VAL A 11 0.70 -0.13 -10.39
CA VAL A 11 1.81 -0.93 -9.87
C VAL A 11 2.25 -0.32 -8.55
N PHE A 12 1.96 -0.99 -7.44
CA PHE A 12 2.48 -0.63 -6.13
C PHE A 12 3.80 -1.35 -5.89
N PRO A 13 4.84 -0.66 -5.38
CA PRO A 13 6.04 -1.34 -4.92
C PRO A 13 5.70 -2.25 -3.72
N MET A 14 6.52 -3.26 -3.45
CA MET A 14 6.14 -4.33 -2.51
C MET A 14 6.12 -3.85 -1.05
N GLU A 15 6.89 -2.81 -0.75
CA GLU A 15 6.99 -2.10 0.52
C GLU A 15 5.90 -1.03 0.71
N ALA A 16 5.04 -0.80 -0.28
CA ALA A 16 3.93 0.14 -0.13
C ALA A 16 3.00 -0.32 0.99
N LEU A 17 2.62 0.62 1.86
CA LEU A 17 1.77 0.36 3.00
C LEU A 17 0.30 0.42 2.59
N VAL A 18 -0.49 -0.52 3.08
CA VAL A 18 -1.92 -0.63 2.87
C VAL A 18 -2.63 -0.49 4.22
N ILE A 19 -3.61 0.40 4.27
CA ILE A 19 -4.46 0.66 5.44
C ILE A 19 -5.92 0.60 5.02
N THR A 20 -6.76 -0.06 5.82
CA THR A 20 -8.20 -0.09 5.63
C THR A 20 -8.84 1.17 6.20
N ASP A 21 -9.71 1.79 5.42
CA ASP A 21 -10.56 2.86 5.92
C ASP A 21 -11.71 2.24 6.75
N ARG A 22 -11.69 2.52 8.06
CA ARG A 22 -12.59 1.90 9.04
C ARG A 22 -14.06 2.26 8.81
N TYR A 23 -14.33 3.36 8.10
CA TYR A 23 -15.69 3.81 7.83
C TYR A 23 -16.32 3.16 6.59
N VAL A 24 -15.54 2.49 5.74
CA VAL A 24 -15.97 2.07 4.40
C VAL A 24 -16.35 0.58 4.32
N ILE A 25 -16.24 -0.18 5.40
CA ILE A 25 -16.25 -1.65 5.33
C ILE A 25 -17.66 -2.22 5.05
N ASP A 26 -18.73 -1.55 5.49
CA ASP A 26 -20.09 -2.04 5.29
C ASP A 26 -20.59 -1.79 3.85
N GLY A 27 -20.71 -2.88 3.09
CA GLY A 27 -21.28 -2.90 1.72
C GLY A 27 -20.29 -2.79 0.56
N TYR A 28 -19.02 -2.45 0.82
CA TYR A 28 -18.00 -2.27 -0.24
C TYR A 28 -17.07 -3.47 -0.45
N VAL A 29 -17.07 -4.40 0.50
CA VAL A 29 -16.36 -5.69 0.42
C VAL A 29 -17.28 -6.73 -0.20
N ARG A 30 -16.85 -7.34 -1.32
CA ARG A 30 -17.69 -8.18 -2.18
C ARG A 30 -17.30 -9.65 -2.19
N SER A 31 -16.17 -10.01 -1.57
CA SER A 31 -15.69 -11.40 -1.51
C SER A 31 -15.00 -11.71 -0.18
N PRO A 32 -14.91 -13.00 0.21
CA PRO A 32 -14.16 -13.42 1.39
C PRO A 32 -12.70 -12.96 1.35
N GLU A 33 -12.04 -13.04 0.20
CA GLU A 33 -10.65 -12.62 0.03
C GLU A 33 -10.47 -11.13 0.28
N GLU A 34 -11.40 -10.31 -0.23
CA GLU A 34 -11.42 -8.86 0.03
C GLU A 34 -11.68 -8.54 1.50
N ARG A 35 -12.56 -9.30 2.16
CA ARG A 35 -12.82 -9.15 3.61
C ARG A 35 -11.56 -9.46 4.40
N THR A 36 -10.87 -10.54 4.07
CA THR A 36 -9.61 -10.91 4.72
C THR A 36 -8.57 -9.81 4.53
N ILE A 37 -8.41 -9.26 3.32
CA ILE A 37 -7.47 -8.15 3.08
C ILE A 37 -7.85 -6.92 3.91
N ALA A 38 -9.13 -6.53 3.93
CA ALA A 38 -9.60 -5.38 4.69
C ALA A 38 -9.42 -5.56 6.21
N GLU A 39 -9.63 -6.76 6.74
CA GLU A 39 -9.37 -7.08 8.14
C GLU A 39 -7.87 -7.02 8.47
N LEU A 40 -7.04 -7.65 7.63
CA LEU A 40 -5.59 -7.60 7.77
C LEU A 40 -5.06 -6.17 7.68
N CYS A 41 -5.61 -5.30 6.84
CA CYS A 41 -5.09 -3.95 6.70
C CYS A 41 -5.67 -2.94 7.72
N ARG A 42 -6.40 -3.40 8.77
CA ARG A 42 -6.81 -2.53 9.90
C ARG A 42 -5.61 -1.94 10.65
N GLU A 43 -4.51 -2.69 10.66
CA GLU A 43 -3.18 -2.18 10.96
C GLU A 43 -2.41 -2.06 9.65
N SER A 44 -1.52 -1.07 9.56
CA SER A 44 -0.70 -0.85 8.37
C SER A 44 0.13 -2.08 8.04
N ARG A 45 -0.01 -2.61 6.82
CA ARG A 45 0.77 -3.75 6.32
C ARG A 45 1.27 -3.46 4.92
N SER A 46 2.47 -3.93 4.58
CA SER A 46 3.00 -3.82 3.24
C SER A 46 2.26 -4.75 2.25
N VAL A 47 2.32 -4.43 0.96
CA VAL A 47 1.78 -5.30 -0.11
C VAL A 47 2.39 -6.70 -0.06
N ALA A 48 3.68 -6.80 0.27
CA ALA A 48 4.39 -8.07 0.44
C ALA A 48 3.82 -8.90 1.60
N GLU A 49 3.59 -8.28 2.76
CA GLU A 49 3.01 -8.95 3.93
C GLU A 49 1.59 -9.42 3.64
N VAL A 50 0.76 -8.61 2.97
CA VAL A 50 -0.59 -9.02 2.57
C VAL A 50 -0.53 -10.26 1.69
N ALA A 51 0.34 -10.29 0.68
CA ALA A 51 0.52 -11.44 -0.20
C ALA A 51 0.92 -12.72 0.56
N ALA A 52 1.86 -12.58 1.51
CA ALA A 52 2.32 -13.68 2.34
C ALA A 52 1.20 -14.21 3.27
N LEU A 53 0.45 -13.32 3.91
CA LEU A 53 -0.59 -13.67 4.88
C LEU A 53 -1.79 -14.36 4.24
N ILE A 54 -2.19 -13.92 3.04
CA ILE A 54 -3.29 -14.55 2.29
C ILE A 54 -2.81 -15.66 1.34
N ARG A 55 -1.50 -15.94 1.31
CA ARG A 55 -0.84 -17.01 0.54
C ARG A 55 -1.15 -16.98 -0.96
N VAL A 56 -1.04 -15.80 -1.58
CA VAL A 56 -1.19 -15.62 -3.03
C VAL A 56 0.07 -15.02 -3.65
N PRO A 57 0.31 -15.21 -4.96
CA PRO A 57 1.41 -14.54 -5.64
C PRO A 57 1.31 -13.00 -5.51
N LEU A 58 2.45 -12.32 -5.43
CA LEU A 58 2.51 -10.86 -5.24
C LEU A 58 1.70 -10.08 -6.30
N GLY A 59 1.70 -10.54 -7.55
CA GLY A 59 0.89 -9.94 -8.62
C GLY A 59 -0.62 -10.03 -8.35
N VAL A 60 -1.09 -11.14 -7.80
CA VAL A 60 -2.50 -11.34 -7.42
C VAL A 60 -2.87 -10.43 -6.26
N ALA A 61 -2.02 -10.34 -5.24
CA ALA A 61 -2.23 -9.42 -4.12
C ALA A 61 -2.35 -7.97 -4.60
N ARG A 62 -1.47 -7.52 -5.51
CA ARG A 62 -1.53 -6.17 -6.10
C ARG A 62 -2.85 -5.91 -6.84
N VAL A 63 -3.38 -6.88 -7.57
CA VAL A 63 -4.68 -6.75 -8.26
C VAL A 63 -5.80 -6.57 -7.24
N LEU A 64 -5.87 -7.43 -6.22
CA LEU A 64 -6.91 -7.36 -5.19
C LEU A 64 -6.85 -6.06 -4.39
N ILE A 65 -5.65 -5.64 -3.98
CA ILE A 65 -5.42 -4.36 -3.28
C ILE A 65 -5.79 -3.18 -4.19
N GLY A 66 -5.43 -3.24 -5.47
CA GLY A 66 -5.81 -2.22 -6.45
C GLY A 66 -7.32 -2.08 -6.61
N ASP A 67 -8.04 -3.19 -6.71
CA ASP A 67 -9.50 -3.21 -6.82
C ASP A 67 -10.18 -2.64 -5.55
N LEU A 68 -9.61 -2.89 -4.36
CA LEU A 68 -10.07 -2.31 -3.10
C LEU A 68 -9.77 -0.81 -3.01
N ALA A 69 -8.58 -0.39 -3.47
CA ALA A 69 -8.17 1.00 -3.48
C ALA A 69 -9.00 1.84 -4.47
N GLU A 70 -9.36 1.30 -5.63
CA GLU A 70 -10.28 1.96 -6.58
C GLU A 70 -11.66 2.23 -5.97
N ARG A 71 -12.09 1.40 -5.02
CA ARG A 71 -13.37 1.55 -4.32
C ARG A 71 -13.25 2.35 -3.01
N GLY A 72 -12.05 2.79 -2.64
CA GLY A 72 -11.83 3.51 -1.38
C GLY A 72 -11.90 2.65 -0.12
N VAL A 73 -11.92 1.32 -0.24
CA VAL A 73 -11.94 0.42 0.93
C VAL A 73 -10.60 0.43 1.66
N VAL A 74 -9.51 0.56 0.88
CA VAL A 74 -8.15 0.68 1.41
C VAL A 74 -7.46 1.89 0.80
N GLN A 75 -6.54 2.46 1.56
CA GLN A 75 -5.58 3.45 1.10
C GLN A 75 -4.22 2.79 0.94
N VAL A 76 -3.51 3.14 -0.13
CA VAL A 76 -2.16 2.62 -0.42
C VAL A 76 -1.18 3.78 -0.42
N HIS A 77 -0.25 3.76 0.52
CA HIS A 77 0.84 4.71 0.66
C HIS A 77 2.12 4.10 0.10
N ALA A 78 2.44 4.44 -1.14
CA ALA A 78 3.78 4.18 -1.66
C ALA A 78 4.69 5.31 -1.18
N SER A 79 5.68 4.99 -0.36
CA SER A 79 6.76 5.93 -0.09
C SER A 79 7.50 6.14 -1.40
N LYS A 80 7.28 7.28 -2.05
CA LYS A 80 8.27 7.75 -3.02
C LYS A 80 9.47 8.07 -2.17
N VAL A 81 10.49 7.20 -2.18
CA VAL A 81 11.84 7.64 -1.82
C VAL A 81 12.05 8.88 -2.67
N PRO A 82 12.16 10.09 -2.08
CA PRO A 82 12.55 11.24 -2.87
C PRO A 82 13.85 10.83 -3.55
N ASP A 83 14.04 11.18 -4.83
CA ASP A 83 15.41 11.24 -5.36
C ASP A 83 16.26 11.90 -4.26
N ALA A 84 17.36 11.24 -3.90
CA ALA A 84 18.12 11.51 -2.68
C ALA A 84 18.10 13.01 -2.34
N PRO A 85 17.79 13.39 -1.08
CA PRO A 85 17.59 14.79 -0.73
C PRO A 85 18.74 15.62 -1.28
N ASP A 86 18.40 16.67 -2.03
CA ASP A 86 19.37 17.53 -2.70
C ASP A 86 20.51 17.85 -1.72
N THR A 87 21.75 17.59 -2.14
CA THR A 87 22.95 17.82 -1.34
C THR A 87 22.97 19.23 -0.75
N ALA A 88 22.41 20.22 -1.47
CA ALA A 88 22.27 21.59 -0.98
C ALA A 88 21.35 21.70 0.24
N LEU A 89 20.27 20.93 0.31
CA LEU A 89 19.39 20.85 1.49
C LEU A 89 20.14 20.21 2.67
N LEU A 90 20.85 19.11 2.43
CA LEU A 90 21.62 18.41 3.46
C LEU A 90 22.72 19.31 4.06
N GLU A 91 23.45 20.04 3.22
CA GLU A 91 24.45 21.01 3.67
C GLU A 91 23.83 22.16 4.48
N ARG A 92 22.65 22.64 4.06
CA ARG A 92 21.95 23.71 4.77
C ARG A 92 21.48 23.27 6.16
N VAL A 93 20.95 22.05 6.29
CA VAL A 93 20.58 21.45 7.58
C VAL A 93 21.82 21.24 8.46
N LEU A 94 22.89 20.68 7.91
CA LEU A 94 24.15 20.46 8.63
C LEU A 94 24.75 21.77 9.14
N SER A 95 24.75 22.82 8.31
CA SER A 95 25.20 24.15 8.71
C SER A 95 24.33 24.76 9.79
N GLY A 96 23.01 24.50 9.78
CA GLY A 96 22.09 24.97 10.81
C GLY A 96 22.36 24.29 12.17
N LEU A 97 22.55 22.97 12.18
CA LEU A 97 22.84 22.21 13.40
C LEU A 97 24.19 22.55 14.03
N ARG A 98 25.20 22.92 13.22
CA ARG A 98 26.53 23.32 13.71
C ARG A 98 26.61 24.75 14.26
N LYS A 99 25.56 25.55 14.05
CA LYS A 99 25.48 26.95 14.52
C LYS A 99 24.66 27.09 15.80
N LEU A 100 24.28 25.97 16.41
CA LEU A 100 23.66 25.85 17.72
C LEU A 100 24.71 25.31 18.70
#